data_AF-A0A355FGT6-F1
#
_entry.id   AF-A0A355FGT6-F1
#
_cell.length_a   1.000
_cell.length_b   1.000
_cell.length_c   1.000
_cell.angle_alpha   90.00
_cell.angle_beta   90.00
_cell.angle_gamma   90.00
#
_symmetry.space_group_name_H-M   'P 1'
#
loop_
_entity.id
_entity.type
_entity.pdbx_description
1 polymer ?
#
loop_
_entity_poly.entity_id
_entity_poly.type
_entity_poly.pdbx_seq_one_letter_code
_entity_poly.pdbx_strand_id
1 'polypeptide(L)'
;SMAARFFIQKGFKNFAFYGNNNFFWSKQRAEGFRREIQQSAEHYAYFESEELHGAEGDGKQIDLNRWLMALPKPVGVFACDDIFALQVAEICKMNRIDIPNEVSLLGIDNDEFICNLSNPPLSSIVIDDEKEGYTAGEMLHRLIRDKSNEPFTIAVEPLRIELRQSTGKYAVTDPCVLKVIDYIDQNIASCLSVERLTELVPLSRRTLEIRFRKAMGISVHQFIMKQKVDYIARLLPGWDKDLIDIALGVGFKDVRSLFRLFKKYKGCTPVEYRKKFFNK
;
A
#
# COMPACT_ATOMS: atom_id res chain seq x y z
N SER A 1 6.92 8.71 -0.91
CA SER A 1 5.49 8.30 -0.98
C SER A 1 5.29 6.91 -0.39
N MET A 2 4.20 6.67 0.35
CA MET A 2 3.85 5.36 0.92
C MET A 2 3.56 4.31 -0.17
N ALA A 3 2.77 4.66 -1.20
CA ALA A 3 2.47 3.80 -2.35
C ALA A 3 3.74 3.33 -3.07
N ALA A 4 4.68 4.25 -3.32
CA ALA A 4 5.93 3.95 -4.00
C ALA A 4 6.77 2.93 -3.22
N ARG A 5 6.97 3.16 -1.91
CA ARG A 5 7.70 2.22 -1.06
C ARG A 5 7.05 0.84 -1.03
N PHE A 6 5.72 0.79 -1.02
CA PHE A 6 4.98 -0.46 -1.06
C PHE A 6 5.27 -1.27 -2.32
N PHE A 7 5.15 -0.68 -3.51
CA PHE A 7 5.44 -1.38 -4.76
C PHE A 7 6.93 -1.76 -4.89
N ILE A 8 7.86 -0.88 -4.50
CA ILE A 8 9.30 -1.19 -4.49
C ILE A 8 9.59 -2.41 -3.61
N GLN A 9 8.98 -2.48 -2.43
CA GLN A 9 9.17 -3.59 -1.49
C GLN A 9 8.56 -4.90 -1.99
N LYS A 10 7.55 -4.82 -2.87
CA LYS A 10 6.99 -5.97 -3.58
C LYS A 10 7.78 -6.36 -4.83
N GLY A 11 8.87 -5.66 -5.13
CA GLY A 11 9.80 -5.99 -6.22
C GLY A 11 9.44 -5.38 -7.57
N PHE A 12 8.45 -4.50 -7.65
CA PHE A 12 8.06 -3.88 -8.92
C PHE A 12 9.17 -2.98 -9.47
N LYS A 13 9.30 -2.99 -10.80
CA LYS A 13 10.24 -2.15 -11.57
C LYS A 13 9.52 -1.23 -12.56
N ASN A 14 8.32 -1.62 -12.96
CA ASN A 14 7.41 -0.82 -13.76
C ASN A 14 6.37 -0.20 -12.84
N PHE A 15 6.21 1.11 -12.95
CA PHE A 15 5.30 1.88 -12.12
C PHE A 15 4.41 2.73 -13.00
N ALA A 16 3.16 2.93 -12.58
CA ALA A 16 2.25 3.84 -13.24
C ALA A 16 1.47 4.65 -12.22
N PHE A 17 1.17 5.89 -12.56
CA PHE A 17 0.26 6.74 -11.80
C PHE A 17 -0.93 7.15 -12.68
N TYR A 18 -2.14 6.97 -12.16
CA TYR A 18 -3.37 7.46 -12.79
C TYR A 18 -4.00 8.55 -11.93
N GLY A 19 -4.11 9.76 -12.48
CA GLY A 19 -4.49 10.96 -11.75
C GLY A 19 -5.71 11.70 -12.29
N ASN A 20 -6.30 12.52 -11.43
CA ASN A 20 -7.25 13.54 -11.83
C ASN A 20 -6.51 14.83 -12.24
N ASN A 21 -6.80 15.40 -13.42
CA ASN A 21 -6.13 16.60 -13.93
C ASN A 21 -6.71 17.92 -13.36
N ASN A 22 -7.93 17.89 -12.79
CA ASN A 22 -8.63 19.05 -12.24
C ASN A 22 -8.15 19.46 -10.85
N PHE A 23 -7.46 18.55 -10.13
CA PHE A 23 -7.12 18.76 -8.73
C PHE A 23 -5.61 18.81 -8.48
N PHE A 24 -5.18 19.84 -7.76
CA PHE A 24 -3.77 20.03 -7.40
C PHE A 24 -3.22 18.90 -6.52
N TRP A 25 -4.04 18.34 -5.62
CA TRP A 25 -3.63 17.23 -4.74
C TRP A 25 -3.26 15.97 -5.53
N SER A 26 -3.90 15.72 -6.68
CA SER A 26 -3.59 14.59 -7.55
C SER A 26 -2.16 14.71 -8.12
N LYS A 27 -1.80 15.91 -8.60
CA LYS A 27 -0.44 16.22 -9.08
C LYS A 27 0.60 16.07 -7.97
N GLN A 28 0.30 16.53 -6.76
CA GLN A 28 1.19 16.35 -5.60
C GLN A 28 1.40 14.86 -5.24
N ARG A 29 0.33 14.04 -5.28
CA ARG A 29 0.42 12.58 -5.11
C ARG A 29 1.33 11.96 -6.17
N ALA A 30 1.19 12.36 -7.44
CA ALA A 30 2.02 11.90 -8.55
C ALA A 30 3.51 12.26 -8.37
N GLU A 31 3.81 13.52 -8.03
CA GLU A 31 5.18 13.99 -7.79
C GLU A 31 5.83 13.24 -6.64
N GLY A 32 5.11 13.08 -5.52
CA GLY A 32 5.59 12.34 -4.37
C GLY A 32 5.84 10.86 -4.65
N PHE A 33 5.02 10.26 -5.52
CA PHE A 33 5.21 8.89 -6.02
C PHE A 33 6.44 8.78 -6.92
N ARG A 34 6.53 9.63 -7.95
CA ARG A 34 7.64 9.67 -8.91
C ARG A 34 8.99 9.88 -8.24
N ARG A 35 9.07 10.82 -7.29
CA ARG A 35 10.30 11.14 -6.55
C ARG A 35 10.86 9.93 -5.81
N GLU A 36 9.99 9.11 -5.22
CA GLU A 36 10.41 7.95 -4.42
C GLU A 36 10.83 6.77 -5.30
N ILE A 37 10.18 6.55 -6.45
CA ILE A 37 10.53 5.45 -7.36
C ILE A 37 11.74 5.74 -8.26
N GLN A 38 12.19 7.00 -8.34
CA GLN A 38 13.18 7.46 -9.33
C GLN A 38 14.46 6.62 -9.39
N GLN A 39 14.92 6.09 -8.24
CA GLN A 39 16.15 5.27 -8.18
C GLN A 39 15.92 3.79 -8.47
N SER A 40 14.68 3.33 -8.46
CA SER A 40 14.31 1.91 -8.55
C SER A 40 13.49 1.55 -9.79
N ALA A 41 12.91 2.55 -10.47
CA ALA A 41 12.05 2.38 -11.63
C ALA A 41 12.86 2.14 -12.91
N GLU A 42 12.48 1.11 -13.65
CA GLU A 42 12.89 0.90 -15.04
C GLU A 42 11.95 1.67 -15.97
N HIS A 43 10.65 1.65 -15.67
CA HIS A 43 9.64 2.37 -16.41
C HIS A 43 8.70 3.10 -15.45
N TYR A 44 8.36 4.34 -15.81
CA TYR A 44 7.32 5.12 -15.16
C TYR A 44 6.36 5.68 -16.19
N ALA A 45 5.08 5.40 -16.03
CA ALA A 45 4.01 5.96 -16.85
C ALA A 45 3.12 6.88 -16.00
N TYR A 46 2.67 7.96 -16.61
CA TYR A 46 1.73 8.92 -16.01
C TYR A 46 0.57 9.13 -16.97
N PHE A 47 -0.65 9.06 -16.46
CA PHE A 47 -1.85 9.41 -17.19
C PHE A 47 -2.78 10.20 -16.28
N GLU A 48 -3.49 11.16 -16.85
CA GLU A 48 -4.48 11.94 -16.12
C GLU A 48 -5.76 12.12 -16.95
N SER A 49 -6.90 12.16 -16.26
CA SER A 49 -8.18 12.46 -16.88
C SER A 49 -9.06 13.26 -15.92
N GLU A 50 -10.17 13.78 -16.42
CA GLU A 50 -11.28 14.25 -15.57
C GLU A 50 -12.09 13.02 -15.12
N GLU A 51 -12.95 13.17 -14.11
CA GLU A 51 -13.89 12.10 -13.71
C GLU A 51 -14.73 11.64 -14.92
N LEU A 52 -14.76 10.33 -15.15
CA LEU A 52 -15.51 9.73 -16.25
C LEU A 52 -17.00 9.66 -15.88
N HIS A 53 -17.72 10.78 -15.99
CA HIS A 53 -19.17 10.82 -15.85
C HIS A 53 -19.84 11.40 -17.10
N GLY A 54 -20.64 10.58 -17.81
CA GLY A 54 -21.49 11.02 -18.94
C GLY A 54 -21.09 10.49 -20.33
N ALA A 55 -21.89 10.85 -21.35
CA ALA A 55 -21.75 10.38 -22.74
C ALA A 55 -20.48 10.86 -23.48
N GLU A 56 -19.76 11.84 -22.92
CA GLU A 56 -18.42 12.26 -23.39
C GLU A 56 -17.29 11.34 -22.87
N GLY A 57 -17.61 10.38 -22.00
CA GLY A 57 -16.67 9.46 -21.36
C GLY A 57 -16.05 8.40 -22.29
N ASP A 58 -16.71 8.08 -23.42
CA ASP A 58 -16.27 7.00 -24.32
C ASP A 58 -14.86 7.24 -24.89
N GLY A 59 -14.54 8.49 -25.27
CA GLY A 59 -13.23 8.84 -25.82
C GLY A 59 -12.09 8.73 -24.81
N LYS A 60 -12.30 9.24 -23.59
CA LYS A 60 -11.29 9.18 -22.52
C LYS A 60 -11.12 7.77 -21.98
N GLN A 61 -12.17 6.95 -21.97
CA GLN A 61 -12.09 5.54 -21.62
C GLN A 61 -11.25 4.76 -22.65
N ILE A 62 -11.35 5.08 -23.95
CA ILE A 62 -10.50 4.51 -24.99
C ILE A 62 -9.03 4.85 -24.76
N ASP A 63 -8.71 6.10 -24.40
CA ASP A 63 -7.32 6.50 -24.14
C ASP A 63 -6.75 5.88 -22.87
N LEU A 64 -7.54 5.78 -21.79
CA LEU A 64 -7.14 5.06 -20.59
C LEU A 64 -6.89 3.57 -20.87
N ASN A 65 -7.75 2.93 -21.67
CA ASN A 65 -7.57 1.55 -22.11
C ASN A 65 -6.26 1.40 -22.91
N ARG A 66 -6.04 2.24 -23.93
CA ARG A 66 -4.82 2.21 -24.73
C ARG A 66 -3.57 2.38 -23.86
N TRP A 67 -3.62 3.31 -22.89
CA TRP A 67 -2.53 3.55 -21.95
C TRP A 67 -2.27 2.31 -21.07
N LEU A 68 -3.30 1.73 -20.45
CA LEU A 68 -3.17 0.54 -19.59
C LEU A 68 -2.62 -0.67 -20.33
N MET A 69 -3.03 -0.87 -21.59
CA MET A 69 -2.54 -1.94 -22.46
C MET A 69 -1.07 -1.77 -22.85
N ALA A 70 -0.59 -0.53 -22.98
CA ALA A 70 0.79 -0.23 -23.33
C ALA A 70 1.78 -0.34 -22.16
N LEU A 71 1.30 -0.46 -20.92
CA LEU A 71 2.17 -0.53 -19.74
C LEU A 71 3.01 -1.83 -19.71
N PRO A 72 4.32 -1.77 -19.47
CA PRO A 72 5.15 -2.96 -19.33
C PRO A 72 4.75 -3.74 -18.06
N LYS A 73 4.41 -5.02 -18.22
CA LYS A 73 3.93 -5.90 -17.14
C LYS A 73 5.08 -6.74 -16.53
N PRO A 74 5.03 -7.10 -15.24
CA PRO A 74 4.03 -6.64 -14.25
C PRO A 74 4.27 -5.17 -13.86
N VAL A 75 3.19 -4.44 -13.58
CA VAL A 75 3.22 -3.00 -13.22
C VAL A 75 2.48 -2.74 -11.90
N GLY A 76 3.07 -1.89 -11.07
CA GLY A 76 2.40 -1.32 -9.90
C GLY A 76 1.71 0.00 -10.27
N VAL A 77 0.39 0.02 -10.25
CA VAL A 77 -0.44 1.19 -10.58
C VAL A 77 -0.92 1.84 -9.28
N PHE A 78 -0.59 3.12 -9.09
CA PHE A 78 -1.14 3.94 -8.01
C PHE A 78 -2.16 4.92 -8.60
N ALA A 79 -3.43 4.77 -8.23
CA ALA A 79 -4.49 5.69 -8.61
C ALA A 79 -4.58 6.83 -7.60
N CYS A 80 -5.03 8.00 -8.06
CA CYS A 80 -5.11 9.17 -7.21
C CYS A 80 -6.23 9.10 -6.17
N ASP A 81 -7.21 8.23 -6.31
CA ASP A 81 -8.27 7.90 -5.33
C ASP A 81 -8.86 6.51 -5.65
N ASP A 82 -9.80 6.04 -4.84
CA ASP A 82 -10.45 4.74 -5.03
C ASP A 82 -11.41 4.69 -6.23
N ILE A 83 -11.97 5.82 -6.68
CA ILE A 83 -12.82 5.89 -7.88
C ILE A 83 -11.97 5.65 -9.14
N PHE A 84 -10.83 6.33 -9.24
CA PHE A 84 -9.86 6.14 -10.32
C PHE A 84 -9.25 4.73 -10.29
N ALA A 85 -9.05 4.15 -9.09
CA ALA A 85 -8.67 2.74 -8.97
C ALA A 85 -9.77 1.81 -9.53
N LEU A 86 -11.04 2.04 -9.18
CA LEU A 86 -12.16 1.25 -9.71
C LEU A 86 -12.22 1.28 -11.25
N GLN A 87 -12.04 2.46 -11.86
CA GLN A 87 -12.00 2.61 -13.32
C GLN A 87 -10.89 1.76 -13.96
N VAL A 88 -9.69 1.73 -13.36
CA VAL A 88 -8.60 0.86 -13.82
C VAL A 88 -9.01 -0.62 -13.72
N ALA A 89 -9.63 -1.01 -12.60
CA ALA A 89 -10.07 -2.38 -12.40
C ALA A 89 -11.13 -2.82 -13.43
N GLU A 90 -12.08 -1.95 -13.76
CA GLU A 90 -13.11 -2.20 -14.78
C GLU A 90 -12.49 -2.38 -16.17
N ILE A 91 -11.56 -1.52 -16.56
CA ILE A 91 -10.88 -1.62 -17.86
C ILE A 91 -10.00 -2.86 -17.92
N CYS A 92 -9.28 -3.20 -16.84
CA CYS A 92 -8.54 -4.46 -16.77
C CYS A 92 -9.47 -5.66 -16.96
N LYS A 93 -10.63 -5.68 -16.31
CA LYS A 93 -11.63 -6.74 -16.46
C LYS A 93 -12.16 -6.84 -17.89
N MET A 94 -12.49 -5.72 -18.53
CA MET A 94 -12.96 -5.69 -19.94
C MET A 94 -11.91 -6.24 -20.92
N ASN A 95 -10.63 -5.96 -20.67
CA ASN A 95 -9.52 -6.36 -21.54
C ASN A 95 -8.82 -7.65 -21.10
N ARG A 96 -9.35 -8.35 -20.08
CA ARG A 96 -8.78 -9.58 -19.51
C ARG A 96 -7.34 -9.42 -19.02
N ILE A 97 -6.99 -8.24 -18.54
CA ILE A 97 -5.70 -7.99 -17.85
C ILE A 97 -5.85 -8.49 -16.41
N ASP A 98 -4.95 -9.38 -15.98
CA ASP A 98 -5.01 -9.97 -14.65
C ASP A 98 -4.59 -8.96 -13.56
N ILE A 99 -5.50 -8.76 -12.60
CA ILE A 99 -5.21 -8.12 -11.32
C ILE A 99 -5.21 -9.23 -10.25
N PRO A 100 -4.11 -9.42 -9.47
CA PRO A 100 -2.94 -8.55 -9.37
C PRO A 100 -1.74 -8.96 -10.24
N ASN A 101 -1.82 -10.01 -11.07
CA ASN A 101 -0.61 -10.64 -11.62
C ASN A 101 0.09 -9.81 -12.70
N GLU A 102 -0.66 -9.14 -13.56
CA GLU A 102 -0.13 -8.23 -14.57
C GLU A 102 -0.17 -6.78 -14.09
N VAL A 103 -1.27 -6.39 -13.44
CA VAL A 103 -1.49 -5.07 -12.87
C VAL A 103 -1.76 -5.20 -11.37
N SER A 104 -0.84 -4.72 -10.55
CA SER A 104 -1.04 -4.60 -9.11
C SER A 104 -1.50 -3.18 -8.81
N LEU A 105 -2.72 -3.04 -8.28
CA LEU A 105 -3.47 -1.78 -8.26
C LEU A 105 -3.74 -1.30 -6.84
N LEU A 106 -3.34 -0.08 -6.52
CA LEU A 106 -3.49 0.55 -5.22
C LEU A 106 -4.24 1.89 -5.36
N GLY A 107 -5.30 2.07 -4.59
CA GLY A 107 -6.01 3.35 -4.43
C GLY A 107 -5.59 4.10 -3.16
N ILE A 108 -6.37 5.12 -2.81
CA ILE A 108 -6.25 5.94 -1.60
C ILE A 108 -7.64 6.45 -1.21
N ASP A 109 -7.80 6.74 0.08
CA ASP A 109 -9.03 7.16 0.79
C ASP A 109 -9.75 5.99 1.50
N ASN A 110 -9.56 4.75 1.03
CA ASN A 110 -10.15 3.53 1.59
C ASN A 110 -11.67 3.63 1.77
N ASP A 111 -12.38 4.12 0.76
CA ASP A 111 -13.83 4.01 0.67
C ASP A 111 -14.19 2.53 0.63
N GLU A 112 -14.75 2.01 1.73
CA GLU A 112 -15.06 0.58 1.86
C GLU A 112 -16.09 0.12 0.84
N PHE A 113 -17.01 0.98 0.41
CA PHE A 113 -18.01 0.61 -0.58
C PHE A 113 -17.35 0.44 -1.96
N ILE A 114 -16.59 1.44 -2.41
CA ILE A 114 -15.88 1.40 -3.71
C ILE A 114 -14.85 0.26 -3.73
N CYS A 115 -14.06 0.12 -2.67
CA CYS A 115 -13.04 -0.92 -2.57
C CYS A 115 -13.61 -2.34 -2.64
N ASN A 116 -14.77 -2.58 -2.05
CA ASN A 116 -15.43 -3.89 -2.04
C ASN A 116 -16.34 -4.13 -3.25
N LEU A 117 -16.77 -3.07 -3.95
CA LEU A 117 -17.53 -3.18 -5.20
C LEU A 117 -16.67 -3.70 -6.37
N SER A 118 -15.38 -3.34 -6.37
CA SER A 118 -14.42 -3.82 -7.36
C SER A 118 -14.20 -5.34 -7.30
N ASN A 119 -13.94 -5.96 -8.46
CA ASN A 119 -13.50 -7.34 -8.55
C ASN A 119 -12.20 -7.46 -9.36
N PRO A 120 -11.05 -7.78 -8.73
CA PRO A 120 -10.89 -8.08 -7.30
C PRO A 120 -11.04 -6.84 -6.40
N PRO A 121 -11.29 -7.00 -5.08
CA PRO A 121 -11.36 -5.89 -4.13
C PRO A 121 -10.06 -5.08 -4.07
N LEU A 122 -10.19 -3.76 -3.98
CA LEU A 122 -9.09 -2.80 -4.09
C LEU A 122 -8.35 -2.61 -2.77
N SER A 123 -7.04 -2.74 -2.81
CA SER A 123 -6.18 -2.24 -1.72
C SER A 123 -6.16 -0.74 -1.79
N SER A 124 -6.15 -0.08 -0.64
CA SER A 124 -6.19 1.38 -0.58
C SER A 124 -5.36 1.93 0.58
N ILE A 125 -4.83 3.13 0.42
CA ILE A 125 -4.18 3.88 1.51
C ILE A 125 -5.27 4.51 2.37
N VAL A 126 -5.27 4.16 3.66
CA VAL A 126 -6.11 4.80 4.68
C VAL A 126 -5.47 6.12 5.08
N ILE A 127 -6.24 7.21 5.02
CA ILE A 127 -5.89 8.55 5.50
C ILE A 127 -6.73 8.89 6.75
N ASP A 128 -6.47 10.03 7.38
CA ASP A 128 -7.07 10.45 8.65
C ASP A 128 -8.10 11.56 8.42
N ASP A 129 -9.18 11.24 7.70
CA ASP A 129 -10.19 12.21 7.23
C ASP A 129 -10.80 13.05 8.37
N GLU A 130 -11.01 12.42 9.53
CA GLU A 130 -11.61 13.08 10.70
C GLU A 130 -10.69 14.15 11.27
N LYS A 131 -9.41 13.84 11.44
CA LYS A 131 -8.42 14.80 11.94
C LYS A 131 -8.24 15.94 10.95
N GLU A 132 -8.30 15.65 9.65
CA GLU A 132 -8.25 16.67 8.61
C GLU A 132 -9.44 17.63 8.69
N GLY A 133 -10.66 17.10 8.79
CA GLY A 133 -11.86 17.90 8.93
C GLY A 133 -11.84 18.78 10.18
N TYR A 134 -11.40 18.23 11.32
CA TYR A 134 -11.24 18.99 12.55
C TYR A 134 -10.21 20.11 12.41
N THR A 135 -9.03 19.80 11.86
CA THR A 135 -7.97 20.79 11.63
C THR A 135 -8.44 21.88 10.68
N ALA A 136 -9.16 21.54 9.61
CA ALA A 136 -9.75 22.51 8.69
C ALA A 136 -10.74 23.43 9.39
N GLY A 137 -11.64 22.88 10.20
CA GLY A 137 -12.58 23.65 11.00
C GLY A 137 -11.89 24.60 11.99
N GLU A 138 -10.86 24.13 12.69
CA GLU A 138 -10.08 24.94 13.64
C GLU A 138 -9.34 26.09 12.94
N MET A 139 -8.71 25.82 11.79
CA MET A 139 -8.02 26.84 11.00
C MET A 139 -8.98 27.86 10.42
N LEU A 140 -10.13 27.44 9.89
CA LEU A 140 -11.18 28.34 9.41
C LEU A 140 -11.72 29.21 10.55
N HIS A 141 -12.01 28.63 11.71
CA HIS A 141 -12.48 29.38 12.88
C HIS A 141 -11.45 30.45 13.30
N ARG A 142 -10.16 30.10 13.30
CA ARG A 142 -9.08 31.04 13.59
C ARG A 142 -9.01 32.17 12.57
N LEU A 143 -9.11 31.89 11.27
CA LEU A 143 -9.11 32.93 10.24
C LEU A 143 -10.28 33.91 10.39
N ILE A 144 -11.48 33.38 10.67
CA ILE A 144 -12.67 34.20 10.93
C ILE A 144 -12.45 35.10 12.15
N ARG A 145 -11.95 34.53 13.25
CA ARG A 145 -11.70 35.27 14.50
C ARG A 145 -10.63 36.34 14.34
N ASP A 146 -9.52 35.99 13.69
CA ASP A 146 -8.35 36.84 13.53
C ASP A 146 -8.49 37.79 12.31
N LYS A 147 -9.60 37.71 11.56
CA LYS A 147 -9.88 38.45 10.31
C LYS A 147 -8.73 38.37 9.30
N SER A 148 -8.11 37.20 9.22
CA SER A 148 -6.99 36.93 8.32
C SER A 148 -7.48 36.19 7.07
N ASN A 149 -6.81 36.45 5.95
CA ASN A 149 -6.99 35.73 4.69
C ASN A 149 -5.72 34.94 4.32
N GLU A 150 -4.84 34.68 5.28
CA GLU A 150 -3.63 33.90 5.02
C GLU A 150 -4.00 32.48 4.57
N PRO A 151 -3.50 32.03 3.41
CA PRO A 151 -3.75 30.68 2.95
C PRO A 151 -3.07 29.70 3.90
N PHE A 152 -3.75 28.60 4.21
CA PHE A 152 -3.20 27.50 4.98
C PHE A 152 -3.17 26.22 4.16
N THR A 153 -2.34 25.28 4.59
CA THR A 153 -2.22 23.95 3.99
C THR A 153 -2.35 22.92 5.10
N ILE A 154 -3.19 21.91 4.88
CA ILE A 154 -3.32 20.76 5.77
C ILE A 154 -2.55 19.61 5.16
N ALA A 155 -1.62 19.04 5.92
CA ALA A 155 -0.87 17.88 5.51
C ALA A 155 -1.64 16.62 5.89
N VAL A 156 -2.07 15.87 4.88
CA VAL A 156 -2.75 14.58 5.04
C VAL A 156 -1.70 13.50 5.31
N GLU A 157 -1.71 12.92 6.50
CA GLU A 157 -0.80 11.82 6.84
C GLU A 157 -1.44 10.47 6.51
N PRO A 158 -0.84 9.65 5.61
CA PRO A 158 -1.32 8.31 5.39
C PRO A 158 -1.07 7.43 6.63
N LEU A 159 -2.09 6.73 7.10
CA LEU A 159 -2.04 5.89 8.30
C LEU A 159 -1.51 4.49 8.00
N ARG A 160 -2.04 3.84 6.95
CA ARG A 160 -1.66 2.49 6.52
C ARG A 160 -2.14 2.19 5.10
N ILE A 161 -1.73 1.03 4.59
CA ILE A 161 -2.37 0.42 3.42
C ILE A 161 -3.28 -0.69 3.93
N GLU A 162 -4.57 -0.61 3.59
CA GLU A 162 -5.50 -1.72 3.72
C GLU A 162 -5.28 -2.67 2.54
N LEU A 163 -4.80 -3.87 2.83
CA LEU A 163 -4.39 -4.84 1.81
C LEU A 163 -5.57 -5.70 1.39
N ARG A 164 -5.89 -5.67 0.10
CA ARG A 164 -6.87 -6.54 -0.55
C ARG A 164 -6.25 -7.26 -1.74
N GLN A 165 -7.05 -8.02 -2.48
CA GLN A 165 -6.57 -8.88 -3.57
C GLN A 165 -5.89 -8.10 -4.70
N SER A 166 -6.28 -6.84 -4.95
CA SER A 166 -5.73 -6.04 -6.06
C SER A 166 -4.22 -5.80 -6.00
N THR A 167 -3.57 -6.01 -4.84
CA THR A 167 -2.12 -5.88 -4.70
C THR A 167 -1.42 -7.17 -4.27
N GLY A 168 -2.09 -8.32 -4.32
CA GLY A 168 -1.56 -9.59 -3.77
C GLY A 168 -0.23 -10.06 -4.39
N LYS A 169 0.13 -9.59 -5.59
CA LYS A 169 1.32 -10.01 -6.33
C LYS A 169 2.61 -9.41 -5.78
N TYR A 170 3.63 -10.26 -5.62
CA TYR A 170 5.04 -9.86 -5.58
C TYR A 170 5.66 -9.99 -6.97
N ALA A 171 6.28 -8.93 -7.49
CA ALA A 171 6.99 -8.89 -8.77
C ALA A 171 8.40 -9.48 -8.67
N VAL A 172 8.49 -10.68 -8.08
CA VAL A 172 9.71 -11.47 -7.97
C VAL A 172 9.67 -12.57 -9.02
N THR A 173 10.79 -12.81 -9.70
CA THR A 173 10.91 -13.84 -10.75
C THR A 173 11.40 -15.18 -10.21
N ASP A 174 12.09 -15.18 -9.07
CA ASP A 174 12.64 -16.38 -8.45
C ASP A 174 11.52 -17.24 -7.82
N PRO A 175 11.23 -18.45 -8.37
CA PRO A 175 10.10 -19.27 -7.89
C PRO A 175 10.29 -19.79 -6.46
N CYS A 176 11.54 -20.02 -6.04
CA CYS A 176 11.82 -20.46 -4.68
C CYS A 176 11.57 -19.33 -3.67
N VAL A 177 11.95 -18.10 -4.03
CA VAL A 177 11.67 -16.93 -3.20
C VAL A 177 10.18 -16.65 -3.12
N LEU A 178 9.45 -16.71 -4.25
CA LEU A 178 7.99 -16.57 -4.27
C LEU A 178 7.32 -17.59 -3.35
N LYS A 179 7.67 -18.88 -3.46
CA LYS A 179 7.10 -19.94 -2.60
C LYS A 179 7.33 -19.66 -1.12
N VAL A 180 8.48 -19.10 -0.75
CA VAL A 180 8.78 -18.71 0.63
C VAL A 180 7.95 -17.50 1.06
N ILE A 181 7.78 -16.49 0.20
CA ILE A 181 6.92 -15.32 0.45
C ILE A 181 5.47 -15.77 0.67
N ASP A 182 4.91 -16.58 -0.23
CA ASP A 182 3.54 -17.07 -0.15
C ASP A 182 3.28 -17.82 1.15
N TYR A 183 4.24 -18.67 1.55
CA TYR A 183 4.15 -19.38 2.82
C TYR A 183 4.17 -18.43 4.02
N ILE A 184 5.03 -17.42 4.01
CA ILE A 184 5.11 -16.42 5.09
C ILE A 184 3.79 -15.66 5.20
N ASP A 185 3.21 -15.22 4.09
CA ASP A 185 1.96 -14.46 4.08
C ASP A 185 0.77 -15.29 4.60
N GLN A 186 0.70 -16.57 4.23
CA GLN A 186 -0.34 -17.49 4.71
C GLN A 186 -0.19 -17.88 6.18
N ASN A 187 1.02 -17.77 6.74
CA ASN A 187 1.35 -18.24 8.09
C ASN A 187 1.83 -17.11 9.01
N ILE A 188 1.58 -15.85 8.66
CA ILE A 188 2.13 -14.71 9.43
C ILE A 188 1.58 -14.61 10.85
N ALA A 189 0.36 -15.11 11.06
CA ALA A 189 -0.30 -15.13 12.35
C ALA A 189 0.27 -16.20 13.32
N SER A 190 1.16 -17.09 12.85
CA SER A 190 1.72 -18.17 13.64
C SER A 190 3.24 -18.00 13.89
N CYS A 191 3.78 -18.84 14.77
CA CYS A 191 5.21 -18.92 15.04
C CYS A 191 6.00 -19.50 13.84
N LEU A 192 6.43 -18.61 12.95
CA LEU A 192 7.33 -18.96 11.83
C LEU A 192 8.76 -19.27 12.32
N SER A 193 9.31 -20.41 11.86
CA SER A 193 10.73 -20.76 12.00
C SER A 193 11.45 -20.72 10.65
N VAL A 194 12.73 -20.32 10.63
CA VAL A 194 13.52 -20.24 9.40
C VAL A 194 13.86 -21.63 8.87
N GLU A 195 14.00 -22.60 9.77
CA GLU A 195 14.18 -24.02 9.49
C GLU A 195 13.05 -24.55 8.60
N ARG A 196 11.81 -24.24 8.93
CA ARG A 196 10.65 -24.68 8.14
C ARG A 196 10.65 -24.09 6.73
N LEU A 197 11.14 -22.87 6.56
CA LEU A 197 11.23 -22.24 5.24
C LEU A 197 12.22 -22.95 4.33
N THR A 198 13.31 -23.49 4.88
CA THR A 198 14.29 -24.25 4.09
C THR A 198 13.79 -25.61 3.63
N GLU A 199 12.77 -26.17 4.28
CA GLU A 199 12.12 -27.43 3.85
C GLU A 199 11.14 -27.23 2.67
N LEU A 200 10.71 -25.99 2.41
CA LEU A 200 9.74 -25.68 1.34
C LEU A 200 10.37 -25.72 -0.05
N VAL A 201 11.68 -25.54 -0.13
CA VAL A 201 12.42 -25.33 -1.37
C VAL A 201 13.67 -26.21 -1.40
N PRO A 202 14.12 -26.67 -2.58
CA PRO A 202 15.30 -27.52 -2.70
C PRO A 202 16.60 -26.70 -2.61
N LEU A 203 16.74 -25.87 -1.57
CA LEU A 203 17.86 -24.95 -1.37
C LEU A 203 18.45 -25.07 0.03
N SER A 204 19.78 -24.97 0.13
CA SER A 204 20.42 -24.77 1.43
C SER A 204 20.01 -23.42 2.04
N ARG A 205 20.05 -23.31 3.37
CA ARG A 205 19.80 -22.05 4.10
C ARG A 205 20.60 -20.87 3.53
N ARG A 206 21.89 -21.09 3.26
CA ARG A 206 22.79 -20.07 2.72
C ARG A 206 22.34 -19.62 1.32
N THR A 207 21.99 -20.57 0.46
CA THR A 207 21.53 -20.27 -0.90
C THR A 207 20.20 -19.53 -0.89
N LEU A 208 19.26 -19.94 -0.02
CA LEU A 208 17.98 -19.25 0.15
C LEU A 208 18.20 -17.80 0.61
N GLU A 209 19.02 -17.56 1.63
CA GLU A 209 19.32 -16.20 2.11
C GLU A 209 19.92 -15.30 1.02
N ILE A 210 20.86 -15.82 0.22
CA ILE A 210 21.46 -15.05 -0.88
C ILE A 210 20.41 -14.71 -1.95
N ARG A 211 19.63 -15.70 -2.38
CA ARG A 211 18.59 -15.52 -3.42
C ARG A 211 17.48 -14.59 -2.94
N PHE A 212 17.02 -14.77 -1.71
CA PHE A 212 15.99 -13.93 -1.10
C PHE A 212 16.46 -12.49 -0.97
N ARG A 213 17.69 -12.25 -0.49
CA ARG A 213 18.24 -10.89 -0.39
C ARG A 213 18.42 -10.23 -1.76
N LYS A 214 18.83 -11.00 -2.77
CA LYS A 214 18.93 -10.50 -4.15
C LYS A 214 17.56 -10.08 -4.69
N ALA A 215 16.52 -10.86 -4.41
CA ALA A 215 15.16 -10.59 -4.88
C ALA A 215 14.44 -9.48 -4.10
N MET A 216 14.57 -9.45 -2.78
CA MET A 216 13.78 -8.61 -1.88
C MET A 216 14.56 -7.45 -1.24
N GLY A 217 15.88 -7.39 -1.42
CA GLY A 217 16.76 -6.38 -0.82
C GLY A 217 17.03 -6.54 0.68
N ILE A 218 16.36 -7.48 1.36
CA ILE A 218 16.46 -7.73 2.80
C ILE A 218 16.59 -9.22 3.10
N SER A 219 17.03 -9.57 4.31
CA SER A 219 17.09 -10.99 4.72
C SER A 219 15.69 -11.57 4.96
N VAL A 220 15.60 -12.90 4.93
CA VAL A 220 14.34 -13.63 5.21
C VAL A 220 13.81 -13.24 6.58
N HIS A 221 14.68 -13.23 7.60
CA HIS A 221 14.29 -12.83 8.96
C HIS A 221 13.76 -11.39 9.02
N GLN A 222 14.42 -10.44 8.34
CA GLN A 222 13.96 -9.04 8.31
C GLN A 222 12.60 -8.92 7.64
N PHE A 223 12.35 -9.68 6.58
CA PHE A 223 11.06 -9.72 5.89
C PHE A 223 9.96 -10.25 6.83
N ILE A 224 10.17 -11.39 7.50
CA ILE A 224 9.21 -11.95 8.47
C ILE A 224 8.89 -10.93 9.57
N MET A 225 9.92 -10.34 10.19
CA MET A 225 9.70 -9.38 11.29
C MET A 225 8.88 -8.17 10.84
N LYS A 226 9.11 -7.70 9.61
CA LYS A 226 8.35 -6.60 9.04
C LYS A 226 6.90 -7.00 8.77
N GLN A 227 6.65 -8.13 8.10
CA GLN A 227 5.30 -8.64 7.87
C GLN A 227 4.54 -8.85 9.18
N LYS A 228 5.21 -9.30 10.25
CA LYS A 228 4.61 -9.45 11.59
C LYS A 228 4.21 -8.10 12.18
N VAL A 229 5.06 -7.08 12.06
CA VAL A 229 4.72 -5.72 12.51
C VAL A 229 3.56 -5.13 11.70
N ASP A 230 3.52 -5.35 10.38
CA ASP A 230 2.43 -4.91 9.52
C ASP A 230 1.12 -5.64 9.84
N TYR A 231 1.17 -6.94 10.13
CA TYR A 231 0.03 -7.71 10.62
C TYR A 231 -0.50 -7.17 11.95
N ILE A 232 0.37 -6.96 12.95
CA ILE A 232 -0.03 -6.40 14.25
C ILE A 232 -0.63 -5.01 14.08
N ALA A 233 -0.03 -4.15 13.24
CA ALA A 233 -0.55 -2.80 12.98
C ALA A 233 -1.99 -2.82 12.43
N ARG A 234 -2.36 -3.83 11.63
CA ARG A 234 -3.73 -3.99 11.13
C ARG A 234 -4.72 -4.38 12.23
N LEU A 235 -4.28 -5.17 13.21
CA LEU A 235 -5.13 -5.62 14.33
C LEU A 235 -5.39 -4.53 15.38
N LEU A 236 -4.44 -3.61 15.59
CA LEU A 236 -4.50 -2.64 16.68
C LEU A 236 -5.79 -1.79 16.75
N PRO A 237 -6.37 -1.29 15.63
CA PRO A 237 -7.58 -0.45 15.69
C PRO A 237 -8.89 -1.17 16.06
N GLY A 238 -8.92 -2.50 16.07
CA GLY A 238 -10.14 -3.27 16.35
C GLY A 238 -10.03 -4.19 17.56
N TRP A 239 -8.97 -4.06 18.36
CA TRP A 239 -8.63 -5.04 19.40
C TRP A 239 -8.72 -4.49 20.82
N ASP A 240 -9.46 -5.23 21.66
CA ASP A 240 -9.63 -4.94 23.10
C ASP A 240 -8.74 -5.77 24.02
N LYS A 241 -7.99 -6.76 23.49
CA LYS A 241 -7.13 -7.64 24.32
C LYS A 241 -5.73 -7.06 24.55
N ASP A 242 -4.99 -7.71 25.44
CA ASP A 242 -3.62 -7.33 25.80
C ASP A 242 -2.66 -7.45 24.60
N LEU A 243 -1.87 -6.40 24.39
CA LEU A 243 -0.80 -6.36 23.39
C LEU A 243 0.24 -7.47 23.61
N ILE A 244 0.40 -7.93 24.85
CA ILE A 244 1.24 -9.07 25.22
C ILE A 244 0.78 -10.33 24.49
N ASP A 245 -0.52 -10.64 24.50
CA ASP A 245 -1.06 -11.85 23.88
C ASP A 245 -0.89 -11.83 22.36
N ILE A 246 -1.06 -10.67 21.72
CA ILE A 246 -0.78 -10.51 20.28
C ILE A 246 0.68 -10.81 19.99
N ALA A 247 1.58 -10.18 20.75
CA ALA A 247 3.01 -10.31 20.53
C ALA A 247 3.42 -11.78 20.64
N LEU A 248 2.96 -12.48 21.68
CA LEU A 248 3.26 -13.89 21.91
C LEU A 248 2.60 -14.79 20.84
N GLY A 249 1.35 -14.55 20.48
CA GLY A 249 0.62 -15.33 19.47
C GLY A 249 1.26 -15.27 18.08
N VAL A 250 1.81 -14.10 17.72
CA VAL A 250 2.53 -13.90 16.46
C VAL A 250 4.01 -14.33 16.58
N GLY A 251 4.45 -14.83 17.74
CA GLY A 251 5.77 -15.42 17.95
C GLY A 251 6.89 -14.42 18.23
N PHE A 252 6.60 -13.27 18.84
CA PHE A 252 7.62 -12.44 19.49
C PHE A 252 7.99 -13.06 20.85
N LYS A 253 9.28 -13.01 21.20
CA LYS A 253 9.78 -13.51 22.49
C LYS A 253 9.27 -12.68 23.67
N ASP A 254 9.15 -11.38 23.45
CA ASP A 254 8.70 -10.41 24.44
C ASP A 254 8.12 -9.17 23.74
N VAL A 255 7.34 -8.40 24.51
CA VAL A 255 6.73 -7.15 24.04
C VAL A 255 7.77 -6.07 23.78
N ARG A 256 8.91 -6.06 24.48
CA ARG A 256 9.97 -5.04 24.26
C ARG A 256 10.53 -5.12 22.84
N SER A 257 10.68 -6.34 22.33
CA SER A 257 11.12 -6.63 20.96
C SER A 257 10.10 -6.14 19.94
N LEU A 258 8.80 -6.34 20.22
CA LEU A 258 7.72 -5.77 19.41
C LEU A 258 7.81 -4.24 19.40
N PHE A 259 7.86 -3.56 20.55
CA PHE A 259 7.94 -2.08 20.61
C PHE A 259 9.13 -1.53 19.82
N ARG A 260 10.32 -2.14 19.98
CA ARG A 260 11.53 -1.74 19.25
C ARG A 260 11.36 -1.89 17.74
N LEU A 261 10.83 -3.02 17.28
CA LEU A 261 10.63 -3.28 15.86
C LEU A 261 9.49 -2.44 15.28
N PHE A 262 8.42 -2.25 16.04
CA PHE A 262 7.30 -1.41 15.65
C PHE A 262 7.74 0.05 15.48
N LYS A 263 8.48 0.61 16.45
CA LYS A 263 9.06 1.96 16.32
C LYS A 263 10.01 2.09 15.14
N LYS A 264 10.83 1.05 14.89
CA LYS A 264 11.72 1.01 13.73
C LYS A 264 10.96 1.05 12.39
N TYR A 265 9.87 0.30 12.25
CA TYR A 265 9.17 0.16 10.96
C TYR A 265 8.00 1.14 10.77
N LYS A 266 7.38 1.62 11.85
CA LYS A 266 6.19 2.49 11.84
C LYS A 266 6.47 3.90 12.36
N GLY A 267 7.66 4.17 12.89
CA GLY A 267 8.05 5.49 13.42
C GLY A 267 7.48 5.84 14.79
N CYS A 268 6.54 5.05 15.32
CA CYS A 268 5.87 5.26 16.59
C CYS A 268 5.71 3.93 17.35
N THR A 269 5.30 3.98 18.62
CA THR A 269 4.99 2.78 19.42
C THR A 269 3.63 2.19 19.03
N PRO A 270 3.36 0.89 19.32
CA PRO A 270 2.05 0.29 19.09
C PRO A 270 0.90 1.08 19.75
N VAL A 271 1.14 1.63 20.94
CA VAL A 271 0.14 2.41 21.69
C VAL A 271 -0.15 3.74 21.00
N GLU A 272 0.88 4.48 20.59
CA GLU A 272 0.72 5.73 19.82
C GLU A 272 0.04 5.46 18.48
N TYR A 273 0.40 4.36 17.80
CA TYR A 273 -0.22 3.95 16.56
C TYR A 273 -1.70 3.67 16.74
N ARG A 274 -2.08 2.94 17.80
CA ARG A 274 -3.48 2.67 18.14
C ARG A 274 -4.25 3.97 18.36
N LYS A 275 -3.69 4.94 19.09
CA LYS A 275 -4.34 6.24 19.35
C LYS A 275 -4.70 7.01 18.07
N LYS A 276 -3.94 6.84 16.98
CA LYS A 276 -4.27 7.48 15.69
C LYS A 276 -5.62 7.03 15.11
N PHE A 277 -6.17 5.89 15.55
CA PHE A 277 -7.46 5.38 15.08
C PHE A 277 -8.59 5.49 16.12
N PHE A 278 -8.27 5.93 17.34
CA PHE A 278 -9.19 5.92 18.48
C PHE A 278 -9.30 7.29 19.17
N ASN A 279 -8.79 8.36 18.58
CA ASN A 279 -9.16 9.71 19.01
C ASN A 279 -10.62 9.97 18.61
N LYS A 280 -11.52 9.31 19.32
CA LYS A 280 -12.96 9.60 19.42
C LYS A 280 -13.22 10.47 20.63
#